data_AF-K0JYQ0-F1
#
_entry.id   AF-K0JYQ0-F1
#
_cell.length_a   1.000
_cell.length_b   1.000
_cell.length_c   1.000
_cell.angle_alpha   90.00
_cell.angle_beta   90.00
_cell.angle_gamma   90.00
#
_symmetry.space_group_name_H-M   'P 1'
#
loop_
_entity.id
_entity.type
_entity.pdbx_description
1 polymer ?
#
loop_
_entity_poly.entity_id
_entity_poly.type
_entity_poly.pdbx_seq_one_letter_code
_entity_poly.pdbx_strand_id
1 'polypeptide(L)' 'MRVTPDEAVAVLTDPDAAADVRYQAHAELTAAAAGGDASAEAALRWLRFSRSERSACEVERP' A
#
# COMPACT_ATOMS: atom_id res chain seq x y z
N MET A 1 12.42 -12.79 -3.86
CA MET A 1 12.43 -11.74 -4.89
C MET A 1 11.89 -10.50 -4.19
N ARG A 2 12.66 -9.41 -4.09
CA ARG A 2 12.15 -8.20 -3.41
C ARG A 2 11.10 -7.56 -4.31
N VAL A 3 9.86 -7.45 -3.83
CA VAL A 3 8.78 -6.73 -4.51
C VAL A 3 9.01 -5.23 -4.34
N THR A 4 8.93 -4.46 -5.41
CA THR A 4 9.03 -2.99 -5.33
C THR A 4 7.76 -2.40 -4.73
N PRO A 5 7.78 -1.17 -4.19
CA PRO A 5 6.59 -0.53 -3.64
C PRO A 5 5.41 -0.47 -4.63
N ASP A 6 5.66 -0.18 -5.91
CA ASP A 6 4.63 -0.10 -6.95
C ASP A 6 4.02 -1.48 -7.28
N GLU A 7 4.85 -2.52 -7.37
CA GLU A 7 4.36 -3.89 -7.57
C GLU A 7 3.56 -4.37 -6.35
N ALA A 8 3.98 -4.02 -5.14
CA ALA A 8 3.26 -4.36 -3.92
C ALA A 8 1.89 -3.66 -3.89
N VAL A 9 1.81 -2.40 -4.30
CA VAL A 9 0.53 -1.68 -4.44
C VAL A 9 -0.36 -2.38 -5.46
N ALA A 10 0.15 -2.72 -6.65
CA ALA A 10 -0.63 -3.40 -7.68
C ALA A 10 -1.25 -4.70 -7.17
N VAL A 11 -0.45 -5.55 -6.51
CA VAL A 11 -0.92 -6.80 -5.87
C VAL A 11 -1.96 -6.54 -4.79
N LEU A 12 -1.77 -5.52 -3.95
CA LEU A 12 -2.66 -5.22 -2.82
C LEU A 12 -3.99 -4.61 -3.23
N THR A 13 -4.04 -3.99 -4.41
CA THR A 13 -5.28 -3.44 -4.99
C THR A 13 -5.99 -4.39 -5.94
N ASP A 14 -5.35 -5.49 -6.33
CA ASP A 14 -5.94 -6.51 -7.20
C ASP A 14 -6.99 -7.35 -6.43
N PRO A 15 -8.28 -7.32 -6.85
CA PRO A 15 -9.32 -8.13 -6.21
C PRO A 15 -9.08 -9.63 -6.39
N ASP A 16 -8.46 -10.05 -7.49
CA ASP A 16 -8.25 -11.44 -7.89
C ASP A 16 -6.95 -12.03 -7.34
N ALA A 17 -6.06 -11.19 -6.78
CA ALA A 17 -4.85 -11.66 -6.14
C ALA A 17 -5.15 -12.59 -4.95
N ALA A 18 -4.42 -13.71 -4.90
CA ALA A 18 -4.56 -14.69 -3.83
C ALA A 18 -4.20 -14.08 -2.45
N ALA A 19 -4.86 -14.56 -1.40
CA ALA A 19 -4.76 -13.96 -0.06
C ALA A 19 -3.34 -14.05 0.54
N ASP A 20 -2.66 -15.16 0.29
CA ASP A 20 -1.26 -15.40 0.67
C ASP A 20 -0.29 -14.44 -0.05
N VAL A 21 -0.50 -14.21 -1.34
CA VAL A 21 0.28 -13.26 -2.14
C VAL A 21 0.09 -11.82 -1.64
N ARG A 22 -1.15 -11.43 -1.35
CA ARG A 22 -1.45 -10.12 -0.74
C ARG A 22 -0.82 -9.97 0.64
N TYR A 23 -0.86 -11.03 1.46
CA TYR A 23 -0.23 -10.99 2.78
C TYR A 23 1.29 -10.82 2.67
N GLN A 24 1.94 -11.58 1.80
CA GLN A 24 3.38 -11.49 1.57
C GLN A 24 3.79 -10.10 1.06
N ALA A 25 3.09 -9.56 0.07
CA ALA A 25 3.35 -8.22 -0.46
C ALA A 25 3.20 -7.15 0.63
N HIS A 26 2.18 -7.26 1.50
CA HIS A 26 2.00 -6.34 2.62
C HIS A 26 3.14 -6.43 3.65
N ALA A 27 3.58 -7.65 3.98
CA ALA A 27 4.66 -7.88 4.93
C ALA A 27 6.00 -7.31 4.41
N GLU A 28 6.32 -7.55 3.14
CA GLU A 28 7.54 -7.00 2.51
C GLU A 28 7.52 -5.47 2.45
N LEU A 29 6.38 -4.88 2.08
CA LEU A 29 6.22 -3.43 2.02
C LEU A 29 6.34 -2.79 3.42
N THR A 30 5.77 -3.43 4.44
CA THR A 30 5.87 -2.97 5.83
C THR A 30 7.30 -3.06 6.35
N ALA A 31 8.03 -4.14 6.03
CA ALA A 31 9.43 -4.27 6.40
C ALA A 31 10.32 -3.23 5.71
N ALA A 32 10.07 -2.91 4.44
CA ALA A 32 10.79 -1.86 3.72
C ALA A 32 10.56 -0.47 4.36
N ALA A 33 9.31 -0.14 4.68
CA ALA A 33 8.97 1.10 5.37
C ALA A 33 9.63 1.19 6.76
N ALA A 34 9.61 0.11 7.54
CA ALA A 34 10.30 0.05 8.84
C ALA A 34 11.83 0.19 8.71
N GLY A 35 12.39 -0.16 7.56
CA GLY A 35 13.79 0.06 7.20
C GLY A 35 14.12 1.48 6.74
N GLY A 36 13.15 2.39 6.70
CA GLY A 36 13.31 3.79 6.28
C GLY A 36 13.13 4.05 4.79
N ASP A 37 12.52 3.12 4.04
CA ASP A 37 12.17 3.35 2.64
C ASP A 37 10.97 4.30 2.53
N ALA A 38 11.25 5.56 2.13
CA ALA A 38 10.24 6.59 1.98
C ALA A 38 9.17 6.26 0.92
N SER A 39 9.52 5.53 -0.14
CA SER A 39 8.55 5.11 -1.17
C SER A 39 7.61 4.04 -0.62
N ALA A 40 8.12 3.11 0.20
CA ALA A 40 7.29 2.13 0.88
C ALA A 40 6.35 2.78 1.92
N GLU A 41 6.83 3.76 2.68
CA GLU A 41 5.98 4.54 3.60
C GLU A 41 4.87 5.30 2.86
N ALA A 42 5.21 5.94 1.74
CA ALA A 42 4.24 6.65 0.90
C ALA A 42 3.17 5.71 0.34
N ALA A 43 3.59 4.53 -0.15
CA ALA A 43 2.68 3.50 -0.65
C ALA A 43 1.70 3.01 0.43
N LEU A 44 2.17 2.74 1.65
CA LEU A 44 1.30 2.34 2.77
C LEU A 44 0.30 3.43 3.15
N ARG A 45 0.72 4.70 3.16
CA ARG A 45 -0.19 5.84 3.41
C ARG A 45 -1.25 5.94 2.32
N TRP A 46 -0.87 5.80 1.06
CA TRP A 46 -1.80 5.82 -0.07
C TRP A 46 -2.79 4.65 0.01
N LEU A 47 -2.34 3.43 0.28
CA LEU A 47 -3.22 2.26 0.43
C LEU A 47 -4.24 2.45 1.56
N ARG A 48 -3.82 3.01 2.70
CA ARG A 48 -4.74 3.35 3.80
C ARG A 48 -5.77 4.38 3.37
N PHE A 49 -5.34 5.38 2.61
CA PHE A 49 -6.21 6.43 2.09
C PHE A 49 -7.24 5.87 1.10
N SER A 50 -6.79 5.14 0.07
CA SER A 50 -7.64 4.55 -0.97
C SER A 50 -8.70 3.59 -0.42
N ARG A 51 -8.41 2.90 0.69
CA ARG A 51 -9.38 2.01 1.37
C ARG A 51 -10.35 2.73 2.30
N SER A 52 -10.12 4.01 2.61
CA SER A 52 -10.94 4.75 3.56
C SER A 52 -12.20 5.36 2.95
N GLU A 53 -12.46 5.14 1.65
CA GLU A 53 -13.51 5.80 0.85
C GLU A 53 -13.45 7.34 0.83
N ARG A 54 -12.47 7.94 1.53
CA ARG A 54 -12.24 9.38 1.52
C ARG A 54 -11.71 9.80 0.15
N SER A 55 -12.39 10.71 -0.52
CA SER A 55 -11.83 11.34 -1.72
C SER A 55 -10.79 12.39 -1.32
N ALA A 56 -9.73 12.57 -2.13
CA ALA A 56 -8.62 13.47 -1.80
C ALA A 56 -9.08 14.92 -1.59
N CYS A 57 -10.23 15.27 -2.17
CA CYS A 57 -10.85 16.60 -2.09
C CYS A 57 -11.83 16.76 -0.92
N GLU A 58 -12.22 15.69 -0.21
CA GLU A 58 -13.14 15.79 0.95
C GLU A 58 -12.44 16.20 2.25
N VAL A 59 -11.12 16.31 2.25
CA VAL A 59 -10.35 16.86 3.38
C VAL A 59 -10.46 18.40 3.43
N GLU A 60 -11.00 19.03 2.38
CA GLU A 60 -11.26 20.47 2.31
C GLU A 60 -12.72 20.82 2.64
N ARG A 61 -13.19 20.50 3.85
CA ARG A 61 -14.30 21.26 4.42
C ARG A 61 -14.00 21.66 5.88
N PRO A 62 -14.05 22.97 6.20
CA PRO A 62 -13.78 23.50 7.54
C PRO A 62 -14.83 23.06 8.56
#